data_AF-D7L095-F1
#
_entry.id   AF-D7L095-F1
#
_cell.length_a   1.000
_cell.length_b   1.000
_cell.length_c   1.000
_cell.angle_alpha   90.00
_cell.angle_beta   90.00
_cell.angle_gamma   90.00
#
_symmetry.space_group_name_H-M   'P 1'
#
loop_
_entity.id
_entity.type
_entity.pdbx_description
1 polymer ?
#
loop_
_entity_poly.entity_id
_entity_poly.type
_entity_poly.pdbx_seq_one_letter_code
_entity_poly.pdbx_strand_id
1 'polypeptide(L)'
;MEAQNIFLYLLIVFLSLHFVFATLKGRLSPANTRRLIRLLHLPIKSPAAAAIFARKDIREFLDSSIKLVNEEDDFGFNFDFKPYMINKAETINRALDEAIPLIEPLNIHKAMRYAILAGGKRVRPILCLAACELVGGEERLAIQAACAVEMIHTMSLIKDDLPCMDNDDLRRGKPTTHKVFGESVAILSGGALLALAFEHLTEADVSSKKMVRVVKELAKSIGTKGLVAGQAMDLSSEGLDPNDVGLEDLEYIHVHKTGALLEASAVIGAVIGGGSEEEIEKVRYFARCIGLLFQVVDDILDETKSSEELGKTAGKDQVAGKLTYPKVMGLEKSKEFVKKLKREAKEHIQGFDSDKVKPLIALTNFIANRNN
;
A
#
# COMPACT_ATOMS: atom_id res chain seq x y z
N MET A 1 55.89 27.72 10.78
CA MET A 1 55.02 26.73 11.46
C MET A 1 53.80 26.54 10.62
N GLU A 2 53.83 25.44 9.88
CA GLU A 2 53.39 25.41 8.49
C GLU A 2 52.03 24.75 8.34
N ALA A 3 51.33 25.08 7.25
CA ALA A 3 50.02 24.51 6.88
C ALA A 3 49.96 22.97 6.94
N GLN A 4 51.10 22.29 6.87
CA GLN A 4 51.24 20.85 7.09
C GLN A 4 50.85 20.40 8.50
N ASN A 5 51.13 21.18 9.54
CA ASN A 5 50.72 20.86 10.91
C ASN A 5 49.20 20.98 11.07
N ILE A 6 48.58 22.02 10.48
CA ILE A 6 47.12 22.19 10.51
C ILE A 6 46.44 21.04 9.77
N PHE A 7 47.00 20.62 8.63
CA PHE A 7 46.49 19.47 7.88
C PHE A 7 46.62 18.16 8.68
N LEU A 8 47.74 17.95 9.37
CA LEU A 8 47.95 16.79 10.23
C LEU A 8 46.99 16.77 11.43
N TYR A 9 46.76 17.92 12.08
CA TYR A 9 45.78 18.03 13.17
C TYR A 9 44.35 17.80 12.67
N LEU A 10 43.98 18.34 11.50
CA LEU A 10 42.66 18.08 10.90
C LEU A 10 42.49 16.61 10.53
N LEU A 11 43.53 15.96 10.00
CA LEU A 11 43.52 14.54 9.65
C LEU A 11 43.39 13.66 10.90
N ILE A 12 44.12 14.00 11.98
CA ILE A 12 44.01 13.30 13.27
C ILE A 12 42.62 13.48 13.86
N VAL A 13 42.04 14.69 13.82
CA VAL A 13 40.66 14.95 14.26
C VAL A 13 39.66 14.15 13.43
N PHE A 14 39.83 14.09 12.10
CA PHE A 14 38.95 13.32 11.21
C PHE A 14 39.06 11.81 11.45
N LEU A 15 40.27 11.28 11.64
CA LEU A 15 40.51 9.87 11.96
C LEU A 15 39.97 9.51 13.36
N SER A 16 40.10 10.42 14.32
CA SER A 16 39.56 10.27 15.68
C SER A 16 38.03 10.26 15.67
N LEU A 17 37.40 11.18 14.93
CA LEU A 17 35.96 11.19 14.69
C LEU A 17 35.52 9.89 14.00
N HIS A 18 36.20 9.47 12.94
CA HIS A 18 35.85 8.25 12.23
C HIS A 18 35.96 6.99 13.12
N PHE A 19 36.99 6.92 13.97
CA PHE A 19 37.17 5.84 14.95
C PHE A 19 36.09 5.87 16.04
N VAL A 20 35.79 7.05 16.59
CA VAL A 20 34.70 7.23 17.56
C VAL A 20 33.35 6.84 16.95
N PHE A 21 33.09 7.21 15.69
CA PHE A 21 31.89 6.85 14.96
C PHE A 21 31.81 5.36 14.65
N ALA A 22 32.89 4.72 14.20
CA ALA A 22 32.94 3.28 13.96
C ALA A 22 32.68 2.49 15.25
N THR A 23 33.17 3.01 16.39
CA THR A 23 32.98 2.40 17.71
C THR A 23 31.57 2.65 18.27
N LEU A 24 30.97 3.81 17.97
CA LEU A 24 29.60 4.17 18.38
C LEU A 24 28.51 3.57 17.51
N LYS A 25 28.77 3.27 16.23
CA LYS A 25 27.79 2.71 15.29
C LYS A 25 27.27 1.33 15.72
N GLY A 26 28.04 0.59 16.51
CA GLY A 26 27.62 -0.67 17.14
C GLY A 26 26.94 -0.53 18.51
N ARG A 27 26.86 0.69 19.07
CA ARG A 27 26.31 0.98 20.41
C ARG A 27 25.16 1.99 20.42
N LEU A 28 24.95 2.69 19.30
CA LEU A 28 23.84 3.63 19.14
C LEU A 28 22.67 2.93 18.45
N SER A 29 21.46 3.19 18.94
CA SER A 29 20.25 2.79 18.22
C SER A 29 20.22 3.46 16.83
N PRO A 30 19.48 2.88 15.86
CA PRO A 30 19.30 3.47 14.54
C PRO A 30 18.77 4.92 14.59
N ALA A 31 17.97 5.26 15.61
CA ALA A 31 17.45 6.62 15.85
C ALA A 31 18.56 7.60 16.23
N ASN A 32 19.41 7.24 17.21
CA ASN A 32 20.50 8.10 17.67
C ASN A 32 21.58 8.29 16.58
N THR A 33 21.78 7.29 15.74
CA THR A 33 22.68 7.37 14.58
C THR A 33 22.17 8.40 13.55
N ARG A 34 20.86 8.40 13.26
CA ARG A 34 20.23 9.38 12.35
C ARG A 34 20.27 10.81 12.91
N ARG A 35 20.02 10.99 14.21
CA ARG A 35 20.07 12.30 14.88
C ARG A 35 21.46 12.93 14.83
N LEU A 36 22.49 12.12 15.07
CA LEU A 36 23.89 12.53 15.02
C LEU A 36 24.35 12.90 13.60
N ILE A 37 23.86 12.20 12.58
CA ILE A 37 24.13 12.51 11.17
C ILE A 37 23.49 13.84 10.74
N ARG A 38 22.25 14.12 11.17
CA ARG A 38 21.59 15.42 10.90
C ARG A 38 22.32 16.60 11.55
N LEU A 39 22.81 16.42 12.78
CA LEU A 39 23.54 17.46 13.52
C LEU A 39 24.85 17.88 12.83
N LEU A 40 25.51 16.96 12.11
CA LEU A 40 26.87 17.17 11.60
C LEU A 40 26.96 17.60 10.12
N HIS A 41 25.83 17.77 9.41
CA HIS A 41 25.79 18.27 8.01
C HIS A 41 26.81 17.60 7.07
N LEU A 42 27.11 16.31 7.26
CA LEU A 42 28.12 15.61 6.47
C LEU A 42 27.63 15.38 5.03
N PRO A 43 28.45 15.66 4.00
CA PRO A 43 28.06 15.46 2.60
C PRO A 43 27.93 13.96 2.30
N ILE A 44 26.72 13.53 1.98
CA ILE A 44 26.39 12.13 1.71
C ILE A 44 26.76 11.77 0.27
N LYS A 45 27.85 11.03 0.08
CA LYS A 45 27.96 10.04 -1.00
C LYS A 45 27.74 8.65 -0.40
N SER A 46 26.50 8.29 -0.11
CA SER A 46 26.16 7.00 0.52
C SER A 46 24.77 6.50 0.09
N PRO A 47 24.44 5.22 0.34
CA PRO A 47 23.12 4.62 0.05
C PRO A 47 21.91 5.41 0.57
N ALA A 48 22.10 6.29 1.55
CA ALA A 48 21.06 7.22 2.02
C ALA A 48 20.60 8.20 0.93
N ALA A 49 21.48 8.61 0.01
CA ALA A 49 21.08 9.43 -1.14
C ALA A 49 20.09 8.67 -2.06
N ALA A 50 20.29 7.36 -2.28
CA ALA A 50 19.36 6.55 -3.06
C ALA A 50 17.98 6.40 -2.38
N ALA A 51 17.94 6.34 -1.04
CA ALA A 51 16.69 6.36 -0.28
C ALA A 51 15.97 7.73 -0.38
N ILE A 52 16.73 8.84 -0.42
CA ILE A 52 16.18 10.19 -0.66
C ILE A 52 15.57 10.28 -2.07
N PHE A 53 16.20 9.69 -3.10
CA PHE A 53 15.63 9.63 -4.46
C PHE A 53 14.33 8.82 -4.52
N ALA A 54 14.16 7.79 -3.68
CA ALA A 54 12.93 7.01 -3.57
C ALA A 54 11.78 7.70 -2.80
N ARG A 55 12.00 8.93 -2.29
CA ARG A 55 10.93 9.78 -1.75
C ARG A 55 10.53 10.90 -2.72
N LYS A 56 11.33 11.12 -3.76
CA LYS A 56 11.10 12.19 -4.75
C LYS A 56 9.84 11.94 -5.56
N ASP A 57 9.56 10.68 -5.89
CA ASP A 57 8.35 10.26 -6.60
C ASP A 57 7.07 10.47 -5.76
N ILE A 58 7.13 10.19 -4.46
CA ILE A 58 6.03 10.49 -3.52
C ILE A 58 5.77 11.99 -3.48
N ARG A 59 6.82 12.81 -3.33
CA ARG A 59 6.66 14.28 -3.33
C ARG A 59 6.15 14.80 -4.67
N GLU A 60 6.70 14.32 -5.79
CA GLU A 60 6.21 14.67 -7.12
C GLU A 60 4.73 14.33 -7.30
N PHE A 61 4.26 13.21 -6.73
CA PHE A 61 2.84 12.87 -6.70
C PHE A 61 2.01 13.78 -5.77
N LEU A 62 2.48 14.09 -4.56
CA LEU A 62 1.75 14.92 -3.60
C LEU A 62 1.72 16.41 -3.98
N ASP A 63 2.78 16.86 -4.65
CA ASP A 63 3.01 18.22 -5.13
C ASP A 63 2.48 18.43 -6.55
N SER A 64 2.15 17.36 -7.31
CA SER A 64 1.57 17.47 -8.65
C SER A 64 0.20 18.13 -8.58
N SER A 65 0.21 19.46 -8.60
CA SER A 65 -0.97 20.31 -8.62
C SER A 65 -1.45 20.38 -10.07
N ILE A 66 -2.48 19.62 -10.43
CA ILE A 66 -3.16 19.80 -11.70
C ILE A 66 -3.90 21.14 -11.66
N LYS A 67 -3.82 21.90 -12.76
CA LYS A 67 -4.46 23.22 -12.88
C LYS A 67 -5.94 23.09 -12.60
N LEU A 68 -6.38 23.88 -11.60
CA LEU A 68 -7.74 23.96 -11.08
C LEU A 68 -8.76 24.14 -12.21
N VAL A 69 -9.72 23.22 -12.28
CA VAL A 69 -11.01 23.45 -12.95
C VAL A 69 -12.07 23.44 -11.83
N ASN A 70 -12.66 24.60 -11.59
CA ASN A 70 -13.72 24.77 -10.60
C ASN A 70 -15.03 24.22 -11.18
N GLU A 71 -15.32 22.94 -10.98
CA GLU A 71 -16.67 22.40 -11.17
C GLU A 71 -17.03 21.49 -9.99
N GLU A 72 -17.93 21.99 -9.13
CA GLU A 72 -18.68 21.18 -8.16
C GLU A 72 -19.72 20.34 -8.90
N ASP A 73 -19.27 19.37 -9.68
CA ASP A 73 -20.19 18.37 -10.23
C ASP A 73 -20.36 17.24 -9.21
N ASP A 74 -21.40 17.40 -8.40
CA ASP A 74 -22.12 16.27 -7.83
C ASP A 74 -22.78 15.51 -8.98
N PHE A 75 -22.01 14.59 -9.57
CA PHE A 75 -22.54 13.65 -10.54
C PHE A 75 -23.63 12.81 -9.87
N GLY A 76 -24.87 13.27 -9.96
CA GLY A 76 -26.10 12.59 -9.53
C GLY A 76 -26.36 11.35 -10.36
N PHE A 77 -25.49 10.36 -10.28
CA PHE A 77 -25.65 9.09 -10.97
C PHE A 77 -26.45 8.12 -10.11
N ASN A 78 -27.55 7.61 -10.67
CA ASN A 78 -28.23 6.42 -10.18
C ASN A 78 -27.37 5.18 -10.47
N PHE A 79 -26.24 5.05 -9.76
CA PHE A 79 -25.36 3.88 -9.80
C PHE A 79 -25.46 3.15 -8.47
N ASP A 80 -26.03 1.95 -8.47
CA ASP A 80 -26.16 1.18 -7.24
C ASP A 80 -24.85 0.46 -6.90
N PHE A 81 -24.02 1.15 -6.13
CA PHE A 81 -22.68 0.71 -5.77
C PHE A 81 -22.67 -0.59 -4.96
N LYS A 82 -23.66 -0.79 -4.09
CA LYS A 82 -23.66 -1.95 -3.18
C LYS A 82 -23.90 -3.27 -3.92
N PRO A 83 -24.94 -3.43 -4.75
CA PRO A 83 -25.09 -4.59 -5.62
C PRO A 83 -23.92 -4.78 -6.58
N TYR A 84 -23.37 -3.69 -7.13
CA TYR A 84 -22.16 -3.78 -7.96
C TYR A 84 -21.00 -4.46 -7.22
N MET A 85 -20.68 -3.99 -6.00
CA MET A 85 -19.63 -4.58 -5.18
C MET A 85 -19.91 -6.03 -4.80
N ILE A 86 -21.16 -6.37 -4.46
CA ILE A 86 -21.58 -7.73 -4.11
C ILE A 86 -21.38 -8.66 -5.32
N ASN A 87 -21.92 -8.29 -6.48
CA ASN A 87 -21.84 -9.11 -7.69
C ASN A 87 -20.39 -9.35 -8.12
N LYS A 88 -19.55 -8.29 -8.12
CA LYS A 88 -18.13 -8.44 -8.47
C LYS A 88 -17.41 -9.31 -7.44
N ALA A 89 -17.68 -9.12 -6.14
CA ALA A 89 -17.10 -9.94 -5.08
C ALA A 89 -17.50 -11.42 -5.21
N GLU A 90 -18.74 -11.73 -5.57
CA GLU A 90 -19.19 -13.10 -5.83
C GLU A 90 -18.44 -13.74 -6.99
N THR A 91 -18.30 -13.04 -8.11
CA THR A 91 -17.50 -13.51 -9.25
C THR A 91 -16.05 -13.78 -8.85
N ILE A 92 -15.42 -12.85 -8.13
CA ILE A 92 -14.04 -12.99 -7.65
C ILE A 92 -13.92 -14.16 -6.66
N ASN A 93 -14.87 -14.32 -5.73
CA ASN A 93 -14.84 -15.40 -4.74
C ASN A 93 -14.94 -16.77 -5.41
N ARG A 94 -15.77 -16.92 -6.44
CA ARG A 94 -15.86 -18.15 -7.23
C ARG A 94 -14.56 -18.44 -7.96
N ALA A 95 -13.97 -17.44 -8.64
CA ALA A 95 -12.70 -17.59 -9.33
C ALA A 95 -11.55 -17.97 -8.37
N LEU A 96 -11.50 -17.35 -7.19
CA LEU A 96 -10.53 -17.69 -6.13
C LEU A 96 -10.74 -19.10 -5.56
N ASP A 97 -11.99 -19.54 -5.43
CA ASP A 97 -12.33 -20.87 -4.94
C ASP A 97 -11.85 -21.95 -5.92
N GLU A 98 -12.03 -21.72 -7.22
CA GLU A 98 -11.56 -22.59 -8.30
C GLU A 98 -10.03 -22.58 -8.43
N ALA A 99 -9.39 -21.41 -8.29
CA ALA A 99 -7.95 -21.25 -8.42
C ALA A 99 -7.12 -21.94 -7.32
N ILE A 100 -7.75 -22.31 -6.19
CA ILE A 100 -7.06 -22.90 -5.04
C ILE A 100 -7.74 -24.22 -4.65
N PRO A 101 -7.59 -25.30 -5.44
CA PRO A 101 -8.21 -26.58 -5.13
C PRO A 101 -7.62 -27.20 -3.84
N LEU A 102 -8.36 -28.13 -3.22
CA LEU A 102 -7.85 -28.91 -2.08
C LEU A 102 -7.04 -30.10 -2.60
N ILE A 103 -5.71 -29.92 -2.68
CA ILE A 103 -4.75 -30.94 -3.10
C ILE A 103 -3.60 -31.04 -2.09
N GLU A 104 -2.74 -32.07 -2.24
CA GLU A 104 -1.57 -32.23 -1.38
C GLU A 104 -0.51 -31.13 -1.65
N PRO A 105 0.15 -30.57 -0.62
CA PRO A 105 -0.03 -30.86 0.80
C PRO A 105 -1.31 -30.21 1.39
N LEU A 106 -2.24 -31.04 1.87
CA LEU A 106 -3.61 -30.64 2.21
C LEU A 106 -3.68 -29.54 3.29
N ASN A 107 -2.76 -29.56 4.25
CA ASN A 107 -2.72 -28.56 5.33
C ASN A 107 -2.41 -27.15 4.80
N ILE A 108 -1.51 -27.03 3.82
CA ILE A 108 -1.18 -25.74 3.20
C ILE A 108 -2.37 -25.23 2.39
N HIS A 109 -2.98 -26.07 1.54
CA HIS A 109 -4.15 -25.68 0.75
C HIS A 109 -5.35 -25.31 1.63
N LYS A 110 -5.58 -26.02 2.75
CA LYS A 110 -6.59 -25.64 3.74
C LYS A 110 -6.31 -24.26 4.35
N ALA A 111 -5.07 -23.95 4.70
CA ALA A 111 -4.71 -22.64 5.26
C ALA A 111 -4.83 -21.50 4.23
N MET A 112 -4.39 -21.73 2.99
CA MET A 112 -4.56 -20.76 1.89
C MET A 112 -6.03 -20.44 1.66
N ARG A 113 -6.88 -21.47 1.50
CA ARG A 113 -8.32 -21.34 1.32
C ARG A 113 -8.99 -20.68 2.52
N TYR A 114 -8.61 -21.08 3.74
CA TYR A 114 -9.13 -20.47 4.97
C TYR A 114 -8.93 -18.96 4.98
N ALA A 115 -7.71 -18.49 4.70
CA ALA A 115 -7.38 -17.07 4.74
C ALA A 115 -8.07 -16.30 3.60
N ILE A 116 -7.99 -16.81 2.37
CA ILE A 116 -8.45 -16.08 1.18
C ILE A 116 -9.98 -16.08 1.05
N LEU A 117 -10.65 -17.15 1.46
CA LEU A 117 -12.11 -17.30 1.41
C LEU A 117 -12.80 -16.88 2.73
N ALA A 118 -12.07 -16.34 3.71
CA ALA A 118 -12.66 -15.79 4.94
C ALA A 118 -13.57 -14.56 4.72
N GLY A 119 -13.74 -14.12 3.46
CA GLY A 119 -14.49 -12.92 3.09
C GLY A 119 -13.58 -11.72 2.90
N GLY A 120 -14.15 -10.51 2.91
CA GLY A 120 -13.44 -9.25 2.68
C GLY A 120 -14.17 -8.37 1.67
N LYS A 121 -13.89 -7.07 1.68
CA LYS A 121 -14.55 -6.09 0.79
C LYS A 121 -14.16 -6.25 -0.70
N ARG A 122 -13.11 -7.04 -1.00
CA ARG A 122 -12.56 -7.29 -2.35
C ARG A 122 -12.23 -6.01 -3.14
N VAL A 123 -11.84 -4.94 -2.45
CA VAL A 123 -11.61 -3.62 -3.08
C VAL A 123 -10.54 -3.69 -4.19
N ARG A 124 -9.40 -4.34 -3.93
CA ARG A 124 -8.29 -4.45 -4.87
C ARG A 124 -8.64 -5.22 -6.15
N PRO A 125 -9.18 -6.45 -6.09
CA PRO A 125 -9.60 -7.16 -7.29
C PRO A 125 -10.73 -6.44 -8.03
N ILE A 126 -11.70 -5.83 -7.33
CA ILE A 126 -12.76 -5.04 -7.99
C ILE A 126 -12.18 -3.81 -8.71
N LEU A 127 -11.19 -3.14 -8.11
CA LEU A 127 -10.48 -2.03 -8.74
C LEU A 127 -9.73 -2.47 -10.00
N CYS A 128 -9.14 -3.66 -9.99
CA CYS A 128 -8.50 -4.25 -11.17
C CYS A 128 -9.50 -4.48 -12.31
N LEU A 129 -10.65 -5.10 -12.01
CA LEU A 129 -11.71 -5.33 -13.00
C LEU A 129 -12.27 -4.00 -13.54
N ALA A 130 -12.58 -3.05 -12.65
CA ALA A 130 -13.13 -1.75 -13.03
C ALA A 130 -12.16 -0.94 -13.91
N ALA A 131 -10.85 -0.99 -13.63
CA ALA A 131 -9.84 -0.31 -14.45
C ALA A 131 -9.65 -0.97 -15.83
N CYS A 132 -9.82 -2.30 -15.93
CA CYS A 132 -9.86 -2.99 -17.20
C CYS A 132 -11.07 -2.55 -18.04
N GLU A 133 -12.25 -2.51 -17.44
CA GLU A 133 -13.48 -2.06 -18.10
C GLU A 133 -13.40 -0.60 -18.53
N LEU A 134 -12.83 0.27 -17.68
CA LEU A 134 -12.63 1.71 -17.92
C LEU A 134 -11.97 2.00 -19.25
N VAL A 135 -10.91 1.26 -19.58
CA VAL A 135 -10.10 1.47 -20.79
C VAL A 135 -10.60 0.70 -22.02
N GLY A 136 -11.77 0.05 -21.94
CA GLY A 136 -12.32 -0.70 -23.08
C GLY A 136 -12.31 -2.21 -22.97
N GLY A 137 -11.59 -2.77 -21.99
CA GLY A 137 -11.44 -4.21 -21.82
C GLY A 137 -12.70 -4.90 -21.29
N GLU A 138 -12.74 -6.23 -21.44
CA GLU A 138 -13.78 -7.07 -20.85
C GLU A 138 -13.32 -7.62 -19.49
N GLU A 139 -14.25 -7.72 -18.52
CA GLU A 139 -13.97 -8.25 -17.18
C GLU A 139 -13.22 -9.60 -17.21
N ARG A 140 -13.65 -10.51 -18.09
CA ARG A 140 -13.09 -11.87 -18.20
C ARG A 140 -11.58 -11.89 -18.51
N LEU A 141 -11.04 -10.84 -19.10
CA LEU A 141 -9.60 -10.75 -19.41
C LEU A 141 -8.77 -10.47 -18.14
N ALA A 142 -9.38 -9.84 -17.14
CA ALA A 142 -8.70 -9.38 -15.92
C ALA A 142 -9.00 -10.25 -14.69
N ILE A 143 -9.82 -11.31 -14.79
CA ILE A 143 -10.22 -12.10 -13.63
C ILE A 143 -9.05 -12.83 -12.97
N GLN A 144 -8.12 -13.40 -13.75
CA GLN A 144 -6.90 -14.03 -13.23
C GLN A 144 -6.02 -13.01 -12.50
N ALA A 145 -5.90 -11.81 -13.07
CA ALA A 145 -5.12 -10.73 -12.48
C ALA A 145 -5.75 -10.17 -11.19
N ALA A 146 -7.07 -10.04 -11.16
CA ALA A 146 -7.81 -9.68 -9.96
C ALA A 146 -7.57 -10.72 -8.85
N CYS A 147 -7.66 -12.02 -9.18
CA CYS A 147 -7.37 -13.11 -8.24
C CYS A 147 -5.93 -13.05 -7.73
N ALA A 148 -4.95 -12.87 -8.61
CA ALA A 148 -3.54 -12.76 -8.26
C ALA A 148 -3.26 -11.62 -7.26
N VAL A 149 -3.86 -10.45 -7.49
CA VAL A 149 -3.76 -9.31 -6.58
C VAL A 149 -4.38 -9.63 -5.20
N GLU A 150 -5.52 -10.30 -5.15
CA GLU A 150 -6.16 -10.69 -3.88
C GLU A 150 -5.39 -11.79 -3.14
N MET A 151 -4.73 -12.70 -3.87
CA MET A 151 -3.78 -13.67 -3.31
C MET A 151 -2.60 -12.97 -2.64
N ILE A 152 -2.02 -11.96 -3.30
CA ILE A 152 -0.95 -11.13 -2.73
C ILE A 152 -1.44 -10.34 -1.51
N HIS A 153 -2.62 -9.74 -1.59
CA HIS A 153 -3.17 -9.03 -0.44
C HIS A 153 -3.41 -9.97 0.74
N THR A 154 -3.97 -11.15 0.49
CA THR A 154 -4.24 -12.13 1.54
C THR A 154 -2.93 -12.64 2.15
N MET A 155 -1.91 -12.91 1.33
CA MET A 155 -0.63 -13.38 1.85
C MET A 155 0.05 -12.31 2.71
N SER A 156 -0.09 -11.03 2.36
CA SER A 156 0.49 -9.96 3.18
C SER A 156 -0.17 -9.93 4.56
N LEU A 157 -1.49 -10.10 4.64
CA LEU A 157 -2.23 -10.18 5.90
C LEU A 157 -1.81 -11.40 6.75
N ILE A 158 -1.65 -12.57 6.12
CA ILE A 158 -1.18 -13.77 6.85
C ILE A 158 0.16 -13.52 7.55
N LYS A 159 1.09 -12.82 6.87
CA LYS A 159 2.39 -12.48 7.44
C LYS A 159 2.29 -11.37 8.49
N ASP A 160 1.52 -10.34 8.22
CA ASP A 160 1.26 -9.21 9.13
C ASP A 160 0.72 -9.71 10.48
N ASP A 161 -0.15 -10.72 10.45
CA ASP A 161 -0.76 -11.32 11.64
C ASP A 161 0.20 -12.18 12.49
N LEU A 162 1.41 -12.49 12.03
CA LEU A 162 2.32 -13.41 12.76
C LEU A 162 2.79 -12.81 14.10
N PRO A 163 3.18 -13.66 15.09
CA PRO A 163 3.66 -13.19 16.39
C PRO A 163 4.89 -12.27 16.33
N CYS A 164 5.72 -12.38 15.30
CA CYS A 164 6.89 -11.52 15.10
C CYS A 164 6.59 -10.21 14.34
N MET A 165 5.33 -9.97 14.00
CA MET A 165 4.83 -8.79 13.28
C MET A 165 3.77 -8.13 14.18
N ASP A 166 2.51 -8.00 13.76
CA ASP A 166 1.45 -7.37 14.56
C ASP A 166 0.90 -8.29 15.67
N ASN A 167 1.20 -9.59 15.63
CA ASN A 167 0.76 -10.60 16.60
C ASN A 167 -0.76 -10.58 16.83
N ASP A 168 -1.53 -10.48 15.74
CA ASP A 168 -2.99 -10.39 15.80
C ASP A 168 -3.66 -11.75 15.97
N ASP A 169 -4.63 -11.82 16.87
CA ASP A 169 -5.39 -13.05 17.14
C ASP A 169 -6.60 -13.21 16.21
N LEU A 170 -7.12 -12.12 15.65
CA LEU A 170 -8.33 -12.10 14.82
C LEU A 170 -8.14 -11.32 13.50
N ARG A 171 -8.70 -11.84 12.42
CA ARG A 171 -8.77 -11.20 11.10
C ARG A 171 -10.10 -11.52 10.43
N ARG A 172 -10.79 -10.49 9.91
CA ARG A 172 -12.11 -10.63 9.25
C ARG A 172 -13.14 -11.40 10.12
N GLY A 173 -13.12 -11.16 11.43
CA GLY A 173 -14.03 -11.79 12.40
C GLY A 173 -13.72 -13.27 12.70
N LYS A 174 -12.58 -13.80 12.28
CA LYS A 174 -12.14 -15.18 12.53
C LYS A 174 -10.73 -15.22 13.12
N PRO A 175 -10.33 -16.30 13.82
CA PRO A 175 -8.95 -16.47 14.27
C PRO A 175 -7.96 -16.36 13.11
N THR A 176 -6.81 -15.72 13.33
CA THR A 176 -5.76 -15.60 12.30
C THR A 176 -5.20 -16.95 11.89
N THR A 177 -4.61 -17.02 10.70
CA THR A 177 -4.13 -18.29 10.12
C THR A 177 -3.14 -19.00 11.04
N HIS A 178 -2.27 -18.26 11.73
CA HIS A 178 -1.29 -18.84 12.65
C HIS A 178 -1.94 -19.40 13.93
N LYS A 179 -3.07 -18.85 14.39
CA LYS A 179 -3.83 -19.40 15.52
C LYS A 179 -4.52 -20.71 15.17
N VAL A 180 -5.01 -20.85 13.93
CA VAL A 180 -5.72 -22.06 13.49
C VAL A 180 -4.75 -23.17 13.09
N PHE A 181 -3.68 -22.84 12.37
CA PHE A 181 -2.80 -23.83 11.72
C PHE A 181 -1.36 -23.84 12.24
N GLY A 182 -1.01 -22.93 13.15
CA GLY A 182 0.36 -22.74 13.63
C GLY A 182 1.20 -21.83 12.70
N GLU A 183 2.28 -21.28 13.25
CA GLU A 183 3.14 -20.30 12.57
C GLU A 183 3.79 -20.87 11.30
N SER A 184 4.32 -22.10 11.34
CA SER A 184 4.98 -22.70 10.18
C SER A 184 4.03 -22.86 8.99
N VAL A 185 2.78 -23.28 9.23
CA VAL A 185 1.78 -23.41 8.16
C VAL A 185 1.33 -22.03 7.66
N ALA A 186 1.20 -21.03 8.53
CA ALA A 186 0.91 -19.66 8.13
C ALA A 186 2.02 -19.08 7.22
N ILE A 187 3.30 -19.24 7.60
CA ILE A 187 4.44 -18.80 6.78
C ILE A 187 4.44 -19.48 5.42
N LEU A 188 4.29 -20.81 5.39
CA LEU A 188 4.31 -21.59 4.15
C LEU A 188 3.11 -21.28 3.24
N SER A 189 1.90 -21.15 3.80
CA SER A 189 0.70 -20.79 3.02
C SER A 189 0.77 -19.37 2.46
N GLY A 190 1.34 -18.42 3.21
CA GLY A 190 1.64 -17.08 2.68
C GLY A 190 2.65 -17.13 1.53
N GLY A 191 3.70 -17.94 1.64
CA GLY A 191 4.65 -18.18 0.55
C GLY A 191 4.00 -18.82 -0.69
N ALA A 192 3.13 -19.80 -0.49
CA ALA A 192 2.40 -20.48 -1.55
C ALA A 192 1.42 -19.54 -2.28
N LEU A 193 0.68 -18.70 -1.57
CA LEU A 193 -0.19 -17.68 -2.18
C LEU A 193 0.59 -16.66 -3.01
N LEU A 194 1.79 -16.26 -2.55
CA LEU A 194 2.65 -15.38 -3.33
C LEU A 194 3.09 -16.05 -4.65
N ALA A 195 3.51 -17.31 -4.61
CA ALA A 195 3.91 -18.06 -5.80
C ALA A 195 2.72 -18.25 -6.76
N LEU A 196 1.58 -18.70 -6.22
CA LEU A 196 0.36 -18.94 -6.98
C LEU A 196 -0.17 -17.66 -7.63
N ALA A 197 0.00 -16.49 -6.99
CA ALA A 197 -0.41 -15.23 -7.60
C ALA A 197 0.29 -14.99 -8.93
N PHE A 198 1.59 -15.26 -9.05
CA PHE A 198 2.31 -15.10 -10.32
C PHE A 198 1.97 -16.20 -11.31
N GLU A 199 1.85 -17.45 -10.86
CA GLU A 199 1.44 -18.57 -11.71
C GLU A 199 0.06 -18.31 -12.34
N HIS A 200 -0.94 -18.05 -11.51
CA HIS A 200 -2.31 -17.81 -11.94
C HIS A 200 -2.44 -16.55 -12.79
N LEU A 201 -1.67 -15.48 -12.49
CA LEU A 201 -1.63 -14.28 -13.32
C LEU A 201 -1.23 -14.59 -14.78
N THR A 202 -0.31 -15.54 -14.99
CA THR A 202 0.17 -15.90 -16.33
C THR A 202 -0.84 -16.66 -17.18
N GLU A 203 -1.95 -17.11 -16.58
CA GLU A 203 -3.06 -17.75 -17.28
C GLU A 203 -4.01 -16.74 -17.95
N ALA A 204 -3.82 -15.43 -17.72
CA ALA A 204 -4.62 -14.39 -18.39
C ALA A 204 -4.36 -14.38 -19.91
N ASP A 205 -5.43 -14.31 -20.70
CA ASP A 205 -5.38 -14.29 -22.16
C ASP A 205 -4.95 -12.92 -22.70
N VAL A 206 -3.64 -12.65 -22.65
CA VAL A 206 -3.01 -11.43 -23.16
C VAL A 206 -1.69 -11.73 -23.86
N SER A 207 -1.22 -10.81 -24.70
CA SER A 207 0.08 -10.97 -25.36
C SER A 207 1.23 -11.06 -24.35
N SER A 208 2.27 -11.82 -24.69
CA SER A 208 3.44 -11.98 -23.80
C SER A 208 4.10 -10.64 -23.43
N LYS A 209 4.07 -9.64 -24.32
CA LYS A 209 4.55 -8.29 -24.02
C LYS A 209 3.75 -7.61 -22.91
N LYS A 210 2.40 -7.70 -22.96
CA LYS A 210 1.53 -7.19 -21.89
C LYS A 210 1.77 -7.98 -20.59
N MET A 211 1.87 -9.31 -20.66
CA MET A 211 2.11 -10.15 -19.50
C MET A 211 3.41 -9.79 -18.76
N VAL A 212 4.52 -9.63 -19.49
CA VAL A 212 5.81 -9.21 -18.90
C VAL A 212 5.68 -7.86 -18.18
N ARG A 213 4.94 -6.90 -18.77
CA ARG A 213 4.68 -5.61 -18.13
C ARG A 213 3.86 -5.78 -16.85
N VAL A 214 2.77 -6.55 -16.89
CA VAL A 214 1.88 -6.82 -15.76
C VAL A 214 2.63 -7.49 -14.60
N VAL A 215 3.42 -8.53 -14.90
CA VAL A 215 4.30 -9.19 -13.91
C VAL A 215 5.28 -8.20 -13.29
N LYS A 216 5.87 -7.30 -14.11
CA LYS A 216 6.80 -6.28 -13.62
C LYS A 216 6.11 -5.26 -12.70
N GLU A 217 4.92 -4.79 -13.05
CA GLU A 217 4.13 -3.88 -12.19
C GLU A 217 3.82 -4.54 -10.84
N LEU A 218 3.33 -5.79 -10.85
CA LEU A 218 3.01 -6.52 -9.63
C LEU A 218 4.25 -6.80 -8.78
N ALA A 219 5.35 -7.25 -9.38
CA ALA A 219 6.59 -7.53 -8.66
C ALA A 219 7.18 -6.25 -8.03
N LYS A 220 7.11 -5.12 -8.74
CA LYS A 220 7.56 -3.82 -8.22
C LYS A 220 6.70 -3.39 -7.02
N SER A 221 5.38 -3.57 -7.09
CA SER A 221 4.46 -3.12 -6.04
C SER A 221 4.51 -3.93 -4.76
N ILE A 222 5.06 -5.15 -4.78
CA ILE A 222 5.19 -5.99 -3.58
C ILE A 222 6.60 -5.98 -2.99
N GLY A 223 7.61 -5.64 -3.78
CA GLY A 223 9.01 -5.71 -3.37
C GLY A 223 9.48 -4.52 -2.53
N THR A 224 10.79 -4.26 -2.56
CA THR A 224 11.49 -3.21 -1.80
C THR A 224 11.22 -1.78 -2.29
N LYS A 225 10.30 -1.63 -3.26
CA LYS A 225 9.78 -0.34 -3.74
C LYS A 225 8.26 -0.25 -3.60
N GLY A 226 7.66 -1.16 -2.83
CA GLY A 226 6.22 -1.24 -2.62
C GLY A 226 5.92 -1.81 -1.24
N LEU A 227 4.99 -2.76 -1.15
CA LEU A 227 4.45 -3.31 0.09
C LEU A 227 5.51 -3.61 1.15
N VAL A 228 6.58 -4.35 0.80
CA VAL A 228 7.64 -4.70 1.76
C VAL A 228 8.38 -3.47 2.29
N ALA A 229 8.58 -2.44 1.46
CA ALA A 229 9.21 -1.20 1.92
C ALA A 229 8.33 -0.46 2.94
N GLY A 230 7.02 -0.41 2.67
CA GLY A 230 6.05 0.19 3.59
C GLY A 230 6.01 -0.57 4.91
N GLN A 231 5.93 -1.90 4.86
CA GLN A 231 5.93 -2.76 6.06
C GLN A 231 7.20 -2.59 6.88
N ALA A 232 8.37 -2.61 6.23
CA ALA A 232 9.64 -2.47 6.92
C ALA A 232 9.77 -1.10 7.61
N MET A 233 9.30 -0.04 6.93
CA MET A 233 9.30 1.30 7.52
C MET A 233 8.30 1.44 8.65
N ASP A 234 7.12 0.83 8.56
CA ASP A 234 6.12 0.80 9.63
C ASP A 234 6.70 0.18 10.91
N LEU A 235 7.21 -1.05 10.82
CA LEU A 235 7.85 -1.74 11.94
C LEU A 235 9.06 -0.98 12.51
N SER A 236 9.85 -0.33 11.66
CA SER A 236 11.00 0.45 12.12
C SER A 236 10.63 1.77 12.80
N SER A 237 9.38 2.21 12.61
CA SER A 237 8.83 3.44 13.19
C SER A 237 8.11 3.20 14.50
N GLU A 238 7.75 1.95 14.83
CA GLU A 238 7.10 1.60 16.08
C GLU A 238 7.99 1.96 17.29
N GLY A 239 7.39 2.62 18.27
CA GLY A 239 8.08 3.07 19.48
C GLY A 239 9.06 4.24 19.29
N LEU A 240 9.18 4.83 18.10
CA LEU A 240 9.93 6.06 17.90
C LEU A 240 9.16 7.27 18.44
N ASP A 241 9.90 8.28 18.91
CA ASP A 241 9.31 9.56 19.33
C ASP A 241 8.62 10.22 18.11
N PRO A 242 7.34 10.63 18.21
CA PRO A 242 6.67 11.37 17.15
C PRO A 242 7.39 12.65 16.70
N ASN A 243 8.29 13.20 17.51
CA ASN A 243 9.14 14.32 17.12
C ASN A 243 10.32 13.92 16.21
N ASP A 244 10.69 12.64 16.19
CA ASP A 244 11.76 12.09 15.35
C ASP A 244 11.25 11.57 14.00
N VAL A 245 9.94 11.39 13.84
CA VAL A 245 9.30 10.83 12.64
C VAL A 245 8.22 11.78 12.12
N GLY A 246 8.36 12.21 10.86
CA GLY A 246 7.56 13.30 10.31
C GLY A 246 6.49 12.85 9.30
N LEU A 247 5.78 13.84 8.74
CA LEU A 247 4.79 13.64 7.67
C LEU A 247 5.36 12.84 6.49
N GLU A 248 6.62 13.09 6.12
CA GLU A 248 7.27 12.40 5.00
C GLU A 248 7.45 10.89 5.24
N ASP A 249 7.69 10.49 6.50
CA ASP A 249 7.83 9.08 6.86
C ASP A 249 6.47 8.39 6.88
N LEU A 250 5.43 9.08 7.38
CA LEU A 250 4.05 8.63 7.36
C LEU A 250 3.55 8.43 5.92
N GLU A 251 3.76 9.42 5.05
CA GLU A 251 3.42 9.32 3.62
C GLU A 251 4.15 8.17 2.95
N TYR A 252 5.44 7.98 3.26
CA TYR A 252 6.21 6.86 2.72
C TYR A 252 5.61 5.51 3.13
N ILE A 253 5.28 5.33 4.41
CA ILE A 253 4.64 4.11 4.92
C ILE A 253 3.33 3.88 4.18
N HIS A 254 2.46 4.89 4.13
CA HIS A 254 1.10 4.75 3.60
C HIS A 254 1.05 4.51 2.09
N VAL A 255 1.88 5.23 1.32
CA VAL A 255 2.01 5.01 -0.12
C VAL A 255 2.50 3.60 -0.42
N HIS A 256 3.43 3.06 0.38
CA HIS A 256 4.03 1.76 0.10
C HIS A 256 3.25 0.58 0.68
N LYS A 257 2.85 0.63 1.96
CA LYS A 257 2.17 -0.46 2.69
C LYS A 257 0.78 -0.73 2.11
N THR A 258 0.04 0.34 1.81
CA THR A 258 -1.36 0.25 1.35
C THR A 258 -1.51 0.67 -0.11
N GLY A 259 -0.94 1.83 -0.49
CA GLY A 259 -1.15 2.44 -1.80
C GLY A 259 -0.58 1.63 -2.96
N ALA A 260 0.62 1.08 -2.83
CA ALA A 260 1.35 0.45 -3.94
C ALA A 260 0.57 -0.73 -4.56
N LEU A 261 -0.09 -1.55 -3.74
CA LEU A 261 -0.88 -2.67 -4.25
C LEU A 261 -2.20 -2.20 -4.87
N LEU A 262 -2.82 -1.13 -4.38
CA LEU A 262 -3.99 -0.51 -5.01
C LEU A 262 -3.65 0.09 -6.37
N GLU A 263 -2.52 0.81 -6.45
CA GLU A 263 -1.96 1.32 -7.71
C GLU A 263 -1.75 0.18 -8.71
N ALA A 264 -1.04 -0.87 -8.30
CA ALA A 264 -0.79 -2.02 -9.16
C ALA A 264 -2.09 -2.70 -9.60
N SER A 265 -3.09 -2.83 -8.70
CA SER A 265 -4.39 -3.40 -9.04
C SER A 265 -5.03 -2.69 -10.24
N ALA A 266 -5.11 -1.35 -10.16
CA ALA A 266 -5.72 -0.54 -11.19
C ALA A 266 -4.89 -0.55 -12.49
N VAL A 267 -3.58 -0.38 -12.39
CA VAL A 267 -2.67 -0.34 -13.54
C VAL A 267 -2.66 -1.67 -14.28
N ILE A 268 -2.61 -2.80 -13.56
CA ILE A 268 -2.66 -4.13 -14.17
C ILE A 268 -3.97 -4.32 -14.94
N GLY A 269 -5.10 -3.90 -14.35
CA GLY A 269 -6.40 -3.89 -15.03
C GLY A 269 -6.37 -3.10 -16.32
N ALA A 270 -5.89 -1.85 -16.28
CA ALA A 270 -5.79 -0.98 -17.46
C ALA A 270 -4.85 -1.55 -18.55
N VAL A 271 -3.72 -2.16 -18.18
CA VAL A 271 -2.81 -2.80 -19.14
C VAL A 271 -3.47 -3.99 -19.82
N ILE A 272 -4.15 -4.85 -19.05
CA ILE A 272 -4.88 -6.01 -19.59
C ILE A 272 -5.99 -5.54 -20.53
N GLY A 273 -6.80 -4.58 -20.09
CA GLY A 273 -7.90 -4.00 -20.86
C GLY A 273 -7.48 -3.27 -22.13
N GLY A 274 -6.18 -3.03 -22.31
CA GLY A 274 -5.64 -2.46 -23.54
C GLY A 274 -5.60 -0.95 -23.57
N GLY A 275 -5.59 -0.30 -22.41
CA GLY A 275 -5.42 1.13 -22.30
C GLY A 275 -4.10 1.60 -22.93
N SER A 276 -4.14 2.80 -23.50
CA SER A 276 -2.96 3.54 -23.94
C SER A 276 -2.07 3.92 -22.75
N GLU A 277 -0.82 4.31 -23.01
CA GLU A 277 0.08 4.76 -21.94
C GLU A 277 -0.47 5.98 -21.19
N GLU A 278 -1.18 6.88 -21.89
CA GLU A 278 -1.82 8.04 -21.26
C GLU A 278 -2.94 7.61 -20.30
N GLU A 279 -3.80 6.69 -20.73
CA GLU A 279 -4.89 6.17 -19.90
C GLU A 279 -4.35 5.40 -18.70
N ILE A 280 -3.31 4.59 -18.90
CA ILE A 280 -2.68 3.83 -17.81
C ILE A 280 -2.08 4.77 -16.76
N GLU A 281 -1.41 5.85 -17.17
CA GLU A 281 -0.88 6.81 -16.21
C GLU A 281 -1.98 7.60 -15.50
N LYS A 282 -3.06 8.00 -16.19
CA LYS A 282 -4.25 8.57 -15.54
C LYS A 282 -4.82 7.63 -14.47
N VAL A 283 -4.98 6.35 -14.79
CA VAL A 283 -5.42 5.31 -13.84
C VAL A 283 -4.44 5.14 -12.68
N ARG A 284 -3.13 5.23 -12.93
CA ARG A 284 -2.09 5.18 -11.90
C ARG A 284 -2.24 6.30 -10.89
N TYR A 285 -2.36 7.55 -11.36
CA TYR A 285 -2.54 8.70 -10.50
C TYR A 285 -3.86 8.65 -9.72
N PHE A 286 -4.96 8.27 -10.38
CA PHE A 286 -6.22 7.99 -9.69
C PHE A 286 -6.02 7.00 -8.53
N ALA A 287 -5.41 5.85 -8.79
CA ALA A 287 -5.23 4.81 -7.79
C ALA A 287 -4.30 5.23 -6.63
N ARG A 288 -3.30 6.09 -6.89
CA ARG A 288 -2.48 6.69 -5.83
C ARG A 288 -3.30 7.59 -4.91
N CYS A 289 -4.16 8.45 -5.48
CA CYS A 289 -5.06 9.30 -4.70
C CYS A 289 -5.98 8.44 -3.82
N ILE A 290 -6.59 7.39 -4.39
CA ILE A 290 -7.47 6.47 -3.65
C ILE A 290 -6.72 5.69 -2.56
N GLY A 291 -5.50 5.24 -2.85
CA GLY A 291 -4.67 4.53 -1.90
C GLY A 291 -4.36 5.37 -0.66
N LEU A 292 -3.99 6.63 -0.87
CA LEU A 292 -3.73 7.55 0.23
C LEU A 292 -5.01 7.95 0.97
N LEU A 293 -6.08 8.21 0.23
CA LEU A 293 -7.40 8.53 0.77
C LEU A 293 -7.90 7.44 1.72
N PHE A 294 -7.73 6.16 1.34
CA PHE A 294 -8.14 5.02 2.16
C PHE A 294 -7.51 5.06 3.54
N GLN A 295 -6.23 5.40 3.59
CA GLN A 295 -5.44 5.39 4.81
C GLN A 295 -5.67 6.63 5.67
N VAL A 296 -5.75 7.83 5.06
CA VAL A 296 -6.12 9.06 5.80
C VAL A 296 -7.48 8.89 6.48
N VAL A 297 -8.45 8.28 5.80
CA VAL A 297 -9.77 8.00 6.39
C VAL A 297 -9.68 6.95 7.50
N ASP A 298 -8.86 5.91 7.36
CA ASP A 298 -8.67 4.91 8.43
C ASP A 298 -8.09 5.55 9.70
N ASP A 299 -7.06 6.38 9.54
CA ASP A 299 -6.41 7.12 10.62
C ASP A 299 -7.40 8.08 11.33
N ILE A 300 -8.26 8.77 10.57
CA ILE A 300 -9.31 9.64 11.12
C ILE A 300 -10.34 8.81 11.91
N LEU A 301 -10.76 7.66 11.37
CA LEU A 301 -11.74 6.80 12.02
C LEU A 301 -11.18 6.20 13.31
N ASP A 302 -9.92 5.76 13.34
CA ASP A 302 -9.30 5.21 14.56
C ASP A 302 -9.22 6.24 15.70
N GLU A 303 -9.08 7.52 15.37
CA GLU A 303 -9.06 8.61 16.37
C GLU A 303 -10.46 9.07 16.80
N THR A 304 -11.48 8.94 15.94
CA THR A 304 -12.80 9.54 16.15
C THR A 304 -13.92 8.57 16.53
N LYS A 305 -13.72 7.26 16.33
CA LYS A 305 -14.75 6.22 16.52
C LYS A 305 -14.42 5.29 17.67
N SER A 306 -15.45 4.74 18.31
CA SER A 306 -15.25 3.74 19.37
C SER A 306 -14.85 2.37 18.80
N SER A 307 -14.31 1.50 19.67
CA SER A 307 -13.97 0.12 19.29
C SER A 307 -15.21 -0.68 18.82
N GLU A 308 -16.38 -0.42 19.41
CA GLU A 308 -17.62 -1.07 18.99
C GLU A 308 -18.06 -0.63 17.59
N GLU A 309 -17.85 0.64 17.23
CA GLU A 309 -18.23 1.17 15.92
C GLU A 309 -17.32 0.66 14.78
N LEU A 310 -16.03 0.44 15.06
CA LEU A 310 -15.05 0.00 14.06
C LEU A 310 -15.00 -1.53 13.89
N GLY A 311 -15.47 -2.30 14.87
CA GLY A 311 -15.32 -3.76 14.88
C GLY A 311 -13.87 -4.24 15.03
N LYS A 312 -12.97 -3.34 15.45
CA LYS A 312 -11.57 -3.56 15.84
C LYS A 312 -11.28 -2.75 17.12
N THR A 313 -10.23 -3.09 17.85
CA THR A 313 -9.78 -2.30 19.01
C THR A 313 -9.35 -0.90 18.53
N ALA A 314 -10.18 0.12 18.78
CA ALA A 314 -9.87 1.52 18.52
C ALA A 314 -8.74 2.01 19.44
N GLY A 315 -7.91 2.92 18.95
CA GLY A 315 -6.79 3.47 19.73
C GLY A 315 -5.61 2.50 19.88
N LYS A 316 -5.62 1.36 19.18
CA LYS A 316 -4.45 0.46 19.07
C LYS A 316 -3.24 1.23 18.55
N ASP A 317 -3.46 2.12 17.59
CA ASP A 317 -2.39 2.95 17.01
C ASP A 317 -1.84 3.94 18.04
N GLN A 318 -2.69 4.48 18.92
CA GLN A 318 -2.23 5.32 20.02
C GLN A 318 -1.40 4.53 21.05
N VAL A 319 -1.85 3.33 21.41
CA VAL A 319 -1.16 2.44 22.36
C VAL A 319 0.18 1.95 21.80
N ALA A 320 0.23 1.64 20.51
CA ALA A 320 1.45 1.24 19.79
C ALA A 320 2.36 2.42 19.44
N GLY A 321 1.93 3.66 19.72
CA GLY A 321 2.68 4.87 19.39
C GLY A 321 2.81 5.13 17.89
N LYS A 322 1.96 4.51 17.05
CA LYS A 322 1.98 4.67 15.59
C LYS A 322 1.74 6.12 15.19
N LEU A 323 2.20 6.45 13.99
CA LEU A 323 2.01 7.75 13.37
C LEU A 323 0.72 7.72 12.58
N THR A 324 -0.10 8.73 12.76
CA THR A 324 -1.37 8.89 12.06
C THR A 324 -1.45 10.30 11.50
N TYR A 325 -2.23 10.50 10.43
CA TYR A 325 -2.42 11.82 9.86
C TYR A 325 -2.96 12.85 10.88
N PRO A 326 -4.01 12.55 11.66
CA PRO A 326 -4.50 13.49 12.67
C PRO A 326 -3.44 13.88 13.71
N LYS A 327 -2.56 12.96 14.12
CA LYS A 327 -1.47 13.24 15.07
C LYS A 327 -0.39 14.15 14.47
N VAL A 328 -0.09 14.01 13.18
CA VAL A 328 1.00 14.76 12.52
C VAL A 328 0.55 16.12 11.99
N MET A 329 -0.65 16.22 11.40
CA MET A 329 -1.15 17.46 10.78
C MET A 329 -2.39 18.06 11.46
N GLY A 330 -3.00 17.36 12.41
CA GLY A 330 -4.26 17.75 13.02
C GLY A 330 -5.47 17.19 12.27
N LEU A 331 -6.55 16.93 13.01
CA LEU A 331 -7.78 16.34 12.49
C LEU A 331 -8.41 17.17 11.36
N GLU A 332 -8.51 18.49 11.51
CA GLU A 332 -9.14 19.36 10.50
C GLU A 332 -8.33 19.38 9.19
N LYS A 333 -7.00 19.48 9.25
CA LYS A 333 -6.15 19.38 8.06
C LYS A 333 -6.23 18.00 7.41
N SER A 334 -6.38 16.95 8.20
CA SER A 334 -6.58 15.58 7.67
C SER A 334 -7.90 15.48 6.88
N LYS A 335 -8.99 16.09 7.38
CA LYS A 335 -10.27 16.18 6.65
C LYS A 335 -10.17 17.02 5.38
N GLU A 336 -9.43 18.13 5.40
CA GLU A 336 -9.14 18.90 4.19
C GLU A 336 -8.35 18.09 3.17
N PHE A 337 -7.40 17.28 3.64
CA PHE A 337 -6.60 16.41 2.78
C PHE A 337 -7.45 15.31 2.13
N VAL A 338 -8.41 14.73 2.86
CA VAL A 338 -9.43 13.82 2.30
C VAL A 338 -10.19 14.49 1.14
N LYS A 339 -10.63 15.75 1.31
CA LYS A 339 -11.32 16.49 0.25
C LYS A 339 -10.42 16.74 -0.97
N LYS A 340 -9.15 17.10 -0.75
CA LYS A 340 -8.14 17.27 -1.82
C LYS A 340 -7.97 15.99 -2.62
N LEU A 341 -7.69 14.86 -1.95
CA LEU A 341 -7.46 13.56 -2.60
C LEU A 341 -8.68 13.07 -3.38
N LYS A 342 -9.89 13.28 -2.83
CA LYS A 342 -11.14 12.95 -3.51
C LYS A 342 -11.32 13.75 -4.80
N ARG A 343 -11.01 15.05 -4.78
CA ARG A 343 -11.08 15.91 -5.97
C ARG A 343 -10.07 15.47 -7.03
N GLU A 344 -8.81 15.29 -6.65
CA GLU A 344 -7.74 14.88 -7.56
C GLU A 344 -8.00 13.52 -8.19
N ALA A 345 -8.50 12.55 -7.41
CA ALA A 345 -8.92 11.25 -7.94
C ALA A 345 -9.96 11.41 -9.07
N LYS A 346 -11.00 12.23 -8.85
CA LYS A 346 -12.02 12.48 -9.88
C LYS A 346 -11.45 13.13 -11.13
N GLU A 347 -10.56 14.11 -10.97
CA GLU A 347 -9.91 14.82 -12.09
C GLU A 347 -9.13 13.85 -12.99
N HIS A 348 -8.42 12.89 -12.40
CA HIS A 348 -7.61 11.92 -13.16
C HIS A 348 -8.42 10.95 -14.03
N ILE A 349 -9.69 10.72 -13.71
CA ILE A 349 -10.58 9.85 -14.49
C ILE A 349 -11.57 10.65 -15.36
N GLN A 350 -11.38 11.97 -15.48
CA GLN A 350 -12.09 12.76 -16.48
C GLN A 350 -11.64 12.39 -17.89
N GLY A 351 -12.57 12.42 -18.84
CA GLY A 351 -12.32 12.11 -20.25
C GLY A 351 -12.40 10.62 -20.60
N PHE A 352 -12.54 9.73 -19.62
CA PHE A 352 -13.01 8.36 -19.87
C PHE A 352 -14.52 8.34 -20.11
N ASP A 353 -15.01 7.22 -20.63
CA ASP A 353 -16.43 6.96 -20.81
C ASP A 353 -17.21 7.16 -19.49
N SER A 354 -18.27 7.96 -19.55
CA SER A 354 -19.00 8.40 -18.36
C SER A 354 -19.72 7.28 -17.63
N ASP A 355 -20.11 6.20 -18.31
CA ASP A 355 -20.71 5.03 -17.68
C ASP A 355 -19.65 4.18 -16.98
N LYS A 356 -18.48 4.03 -17.60
CA LYS A 356 -17.38 3.22 -17.07
C LYS A 356 -16.64 3.86 -15.90
N VAL A 357 -16.74 5.18 -15.76
CA VAL A 357 -16.19 5.94 -14.63
C VAL A 357 -17.01 5.75 -13.34
N LYS A 358 -18.31 5.44 -13.44
CA LYS A 358 -19.24 5.38 -12.28
C LYS A 358 -18.76 4.46 -11.14
N PRO A 359 -18.29 3.21 -11.39
CA PRO A 359 -17.81 2.35 -10.31
C PRO A 359 -16.63 2.94 -9.54
N LEU A 360 -15.72 3.64 -10.23
CA LEU A 360 -14.52 4.24 -9.63
C LEU A 360 -14.87 5.49 -8.80
N ILE A 361 -15.78 6.34 -9.28
CA ILE A 361 -16.31 7.46 -8.49
C ILE A 361 -17.05 6.95 -7.26
N ALA A 362 -17.90 5.93 -7.42
CA ALA A 362 -18.66 5.36 -6.33
C ALA A 362 -17.75 4.73 -5.27
N LEU A 363 -16.68 4.02 -5.68
CA LEU A 363 -15.66 3.50 -4.77
C LEU A 363 -14.94 4.64 -4.03
N THR A 364 -14.58 5.71 -4.72
CA THR A 364 -13.96 6.91 -4.14
C THR A 364 -14.83 7.52 -3.06
N ASN A 365 -16.11 7.72 -3.36
CA ASN A 365 -17.09 8.27 -2.43
C ASN A 365 -17.32 7.33 -1.23
N PHE A 366 -17.41 6.03 -1.48
CA PHE A 366 -17.54 5.03 -0.43
C PHE A 366 -16.35 5.07 0.53
N ILE A 367 -15.12 5.13 0.02
CA ILE A 367 -13.91 5.21 0.85
C ILE A 367 -13.90 6.51 1.65
N ALA A 368 -14.23 7.65 1.03
CA ALA A 368 -14.22 8.94 1.70
C ALA A 368 -15.28 9.09 2.80
N ASN A 369 -16.43 8.42 2.64
CA ASN A 369 -17.59 8.57 3.51
C ASN A 369 -17.87 7.34 4.39
N ARG A 370 -16.96 6.34 4.41
CA ARG A 370 -17.18 5.13 5.21
C ARG A 370 -17.17 5.47 6.69
N ASN A 371 -18.07 4.82 7.43
CA ASN A 371 -18.14 4.93 8.88
C ASN A 371 -17.41 3.77 9.59
N ASN A 372 -16.89 2.78 8.84
CA ASN A 372 -16.14 1.61 9.31
C ASN A 372 -15.26 0.92 8.24
#